data_AF-A0A4Q5UJ76-F1
#
_entry.id   AF-A0A4Q5UJ76-F1
#
_cell.length_a   1.000
_cell.length_b   1.000
_cell.length_c   1.000
_cell.angle_alpha   90.00
_cell.angle_beta   90.00
_cell.angle_gamma   90.00
#
_symmetry.space_group_name_H-M   'P 1'
#
loop_
_entity.id
_entity.type
_entity.pdbx_description
1 polymer ?
#
loop_
_entity_poly.entity_id
_entity_poly.type
_entity_poly.pdbx_seq_one_letter_code
_entity_poly.pdbx_strand_id
1 'polypeptide(L)'
;MHKIAATILLLAFLGQTFNQGVYCLGYMIDKREYVKNCVNKARPMLHCNGKCQLMKKMMEAEKKSQQAPELKLAKSEIISSRSSFVYALPLMIITSGRHYIPFNPAAPVDRASTFFHPPNC
;
A
#
# COMPACT_ATOMS: atom_id res chain seq x y z
N MET A 1 -30.52 0.60 15.84
CA MET A 1 -29.48 -0.16 16.57
C MET A 1 -28.33 -0.58 15.64
N HIS A 2 -28.51 -1.56 14.74
CA HIS A 2 -27.41 -2.08 13.89
C HIS A 2 -26.74 -1.04 12.99
N LYS A 3 -27.50 -0.12 12.38
CA LYS A 3 -26.95 0.96 11.54
C LYS A 3 -26.09 1.94 12.33
N ILE A 4 -26.51 2.28 13.55
CA ILE A 4 -25.78 3.20 14.44
C ILE A 4 -24.48 2.55 14.90
N ALA A 5 -24.54 1.28 15.29
CA ALA A 5 -23.36 0.50 15.65
C ALA A 5 -22.37 0.40 14.47
N ALA A 6 -22.87 0.14 13.26
CA ALA A 6 -22.03 0.08 12.05
C ALA A 6 -21.38 1.44 11.75
N THR A 7 -22.11 2.56 11.89
CA THR A 7 -21.53 3.90 11.68
C THR A 7 -20.47 4.25 12.72
N ILE A 8 -20.66 3.86 13.98
CA ILE A 8 -19.67 4.08 15.04
C ILE A 8 -18.40 3.25 14.78
N LEU A 9 -18.57 1.99 14.38
CA LEU A 9 -17.47 1.10 14.04
C LEU A 9 -16.66 1.65 12.85
N LEU A 10 -17.34 2.14 11.82
CA LEU A 10 -16.71 2.75 10.64
C LEU A 10 -15.87 3.98 11.04
N LEU A 11 -16.42 4.87 11.87
CA LEU A 11 -15.72 6.06 12.35
C LEU A 11 -14.51 5.72 13.22
N ALA A 12 -14.63 4.70 14.08
CA ALA A 12 -13.52 4.24 14.90
C ALA A 12 -12.37 3.68 14.05
N PHE A 13 -12.69 2.87 13.04
CA PHE A 13 -11.71 2.30 12.12
C PHE A 13 -11.02 3.37 11.26
N LEU A 14 -11.78 4.37 10.81
CA LEU A 14 -11.21 5.53 10.13
C LEU A 14 -10.28 6.31 11.08
N GLY A 15 -10.70 6.56 12.32
CA GLY A 15 -9.91 7.26 13.33
C GLY A 15 -8.56 6.58 13.62
N GLN A 16 -8.50 5.25 13.58
CA GLN A 16 -7.25 4.49 13.78
C GLN A 16 -6.18 4.80 12.71
N THR A 17 -6.58 5.21 11.49
CA THR A 17 -5.63 5.54 10.42
C THR A 17 -5.00 6.93 10.59
N PHE A 18 -5.62 7.82 11.38
CA PHE A 18 -5.19 9.22 11.54
C PHE A 18 -4.27 9.49 12.75
N ASN A 19 -3.57 8.49 13.29
CA ASN A 19 -2.67 8.68 14.44
C ASN A 19 -1.62 9.80 14.23
N GLN A 20 -1.10 9.95 13.01
CA GLN A 20 -0.14 11.01 12.68
C GLN A 20 -0.79 12.40 12.51
N GLY A 21 -2.07 12.45 12.13
CA GLY A 21 -2.80 13.69 11.86
C GLY A 21 -2.97 14.56 13.11
N VAL A 22 -3.17 13.93 14.28
CA VAL A 22 -3.31 14.62 15.56
C VAL A 22 -2.05 15.44 15.90
N TYR A 23 -0.86 14.90 15.63
CA TYR A 23 0.39 15.61 15.87
C TYR A 23 0.57 16.82 14.93
N CYS A 24 0.18 16.67 13.66
CA CYS A 24 0.19 17.78 12.71
C CYS A 24 -0.79 18.89 13.12
N LEU A 25 -2.00 18.53 13.56
CA LEU A 25 -2.98 19.49 14.07
C LEU A 25 -2.44 20.24 15.29
N GLY A 26 -1.84 19.54 16.25
CA GLY A 26 -1.19 20.19 17.40
C GLY A 26 -0.06 21.13 17.02
N TYR A 27 0.73 20.80 15.98
CA TYR A 27 1.75 21.70 15.44
C TYR A 27 1.15 22.96 14.78
N MET A 28 0.00 22.83 14.12
CA MET A 28 -0.66 23.97 13.48
C MET A 28 -1.27 24.92 14.51
N ILE A 29 -1.91 24.39 15.56
CA ILE A 29 -2.54 25.17 16.63
C ILE A 29 -1.46 25.90 17.46
N ASP A 30 -0.44 25.17 17.93
CA ASP A 30 0.56 25.69 18.87
C ASP A 30 1.95 25.84 18.25
N LYS A 31 2.02 26.26 16.98
CA LYS A 31 3.29 26.40 16.24
C LYS A 31 4.37 27.20 16.99
N ARG A 32 3.97 28.21 17.77
CA ARG A 32 4.90 29.04 18.55
C ARG A 32 5.72 28.23 19.55
N GLU A 33 5.12 27.23 20.18
CA GLU A 33 5.82 26.37 21.14
C GLU A 33 6.87 25.50 20.43
N TYR A 34 6.51 24.93 19.28
CA TYR A 34 7.42 24.13 18.46
C TYR A 34 8.61 24.96 17.95
N VAL A 35 8.38 26.21 17.55
CA VAL A 35 9.46 27.14 17.15
C VAL A 35 10.32 27.52 18.36
N LYS A 36 9.71 27.78 19.52
CA LYS A 36 10.42 28.08 20.77
C LYS A 36 11.29 26.93 21.24
N ASN A 37 10.94 25.67 20.97
CA ASN A 37 11.74 24.51 21.35
C ASN A 37 12.62 23.98 20.20
N CYS A 38 12.66 24.64 19.04
CA CYS A 38 13.43 24.19 17.87
C CYS A 38 14.94 24.12 18.19
N VAL A 39 15.59 23.01 17.83
CA VAL A 39 17.06 22.84 17.99
C VAL A 39 17.86 23.52 16.88
N ASN A 40 17.25 23.70 15.70
CA ASN A 40 17.88 24.28 14.52
C ASN A 40 17.75 25.82 14.45
N LYS A 41 17.49 26.50 15.56
CA LYS A 41 17.34 27.97 15.61
C LYS A 41 18.56 28.72 15.08
N ALA A 42 19.76 28.18 15.35
CA ALA A 42 21.01 28.76 14.89
C ALA A 42 21.25 28.58 13.37
N ARG A 43 20.38 27.86 12.66
CA ARG A 43 20.50 27.56 11.22
C ARG A 43 19.24 28.01 10.47
N PRO A 44 19.04 29.33 10.28
CA PRO A 44 17.82 29.86 9.65
C PRO A 44 17.64 29.41 8.20
N MET A 45 18.73 29.12 7.47
CA MET A 45 18.70 28.59 6.10
C MET A 45 17.94 27.25 5.95
N LEU A 46 17.78 26.49 7.03
CA LEU A 46 17.06 25.20 6.99
C LEU A 46 15.53 25.36 7.01
N HIS A 47 15.00 26.57 7.23
CA HIS A 47 13.56 26.84 7.32
C HIS A 47 12.79 25.81 8.19
N CYS A 48 13.42 25.36 9.29
CA CYS A 48 12.93 24.25 10.09
C CYS A 48 11.60 24.57 10.77
N ASN A 49 11.42 25.79 11.29
CA ASN A 49 10.18 26.27 11.89
C ASN A 49 9.59 25.35 12.98
N GLY A 50 10.42 24.63 13.74
CA GLY A 50 9.95 23.73 14.79
C GLY A 50 9.52 22.33 14.30
N LYS A 51 9.62 22.04 12.99
CA LYS A 51 9.33 20.70 12.42
C LYS A 51 10.18 19.58 13.02
N CYS A 52 11.39 19.89 13.50
CA CYS A 52 12.25 18.92 14.20
C CYS A 52 11.58 18.36 15.48
N GLN A 53 10.86 19.20 16.22
CA GLN A 53 10.17 18.79 17.45
C GLN A 53 8.92 17.96 17.13
N LEU A 54 8.22 18.29 16.04
CA LEU A 54 7.10 17.47 15.54
C LEU A 54 7.56 16.05 15.20
N MET A 55 8.63 15.94 14.42
CA MET A 55 9.22 14.65 14.03
C MET A 55 9.68 13.85 15.24
N LYS A 56 10.31 14.51 16.23
CA LYS A 56 10.73 13.86 17.47
C LYS A 56 9.56 13.23 18.23
N LYS A 57 8.45 13.97 18.41
CA LYS A 57 7.24 13.46 19.08
C LYS A 57 6.62 12.28 18.33
N MET A 58 6.59 12.33 17.00
CA MET A 58 6.10 11.21 16.18
C MET A 58 6.96 9.96 16.33
N MET A 59 8.29 10.11 16.30
CA MET A 59 9.23 8.99 16.50
C MET A 59 9.14 8.39 17.90
N GLU A 60 8.97 9.22 18.94
CA GLU A 60 8.78 8.74 20.31
C GLU A 60 7.48 7.95 20.45
N ALA A 61 6.39 8.42 19.84
CA ALA A 61 5.11 7.71 19.80
C ALA A 61 5.21 6.37 19.05
N GLU A 62 5.91 6.36 17.91
CA GLU A 62 6.13 5.13 17.13
C GLU A 62 6.98 4.13 17.92
N LYS A 63 8.09 4.56 18.53
CA LYS A 63 8.91 3.70 19.40
C LYS A 63 8.11 3.15 20.58
N LYS A 64 7.26 3.96 21.20
CA LYS A 64 6.38 3.52 22.29
C LYS A 64 5.29 2.54 21.82
N SER A 65 4.84 2.66 20.56
CA SER A 65 3.94 1.67 19.94
C SER A 65 4.63 0.35 19.63
N GLN A 66 5.91 0.39 19.25
CA GLN A 66 6.74 -0.81 18.98
C GLN A 66 7.25 -1.48 20.27
N GLN A 67 7.43 -0.70 21.35
CA GLN A 67 7.83 -1.18 22.67
C GLN A 67 6.66 -1.40 23.63
N ALA A 68 5.42 -1.11 23.20
CA ALA A 68 4.26 -1.65 23.90
C ALA A 68 4.47 -3.17 23.88
N PRO A 69 4.52 -3.83 25.05
CA PRO A 69 4.71 -5.26 25.07
C PRO A 69 3.62 -5.79 24.16
N GLU A 70 4.01 -6.60 23.16
CA GLU A 70 3.09 -7.57 22.59
C GLU A 70 2.27 -8.05 23.76
N LEU A 71 0.97 -7.75 23.71
CA LEU A 71 0.03 -8.15 24.73
C LEU A 71 0.44 -9.59 25.04
N LYS A 72 0.98 -9.80 26.24
CA LYS A 72 1.46 -11.10 26.70
C LYS A 72 0.22 -11.97 26.79
N LEU A 73 -0.27 -12.44 25.65
CA LEU A 73 -1.26 -13.49 25.50
C LEU A 73 -0.51 -14.82 25.56
N ALA A 74 0.48 -14.89 26.45
CA ALA A 74 0.95 -16.14 26.97
C ALA A 74 0.02 -16.49 28.13
N LYS A 75 -0.76 -17.55 27.93
CA LYS A 75 -1.41 -18.36 28.95
C LYS A 75 -2.86 -18.02 29.30
N SER A 76 -3.76 -18.27 28.35
CA SER A 76 -5.00 -18.98 28.67
C SER A 76 -5.20 -20.10 27.66
N GLU A 77 -5.06 -21.32 28.16
CA GLU A 77 -5.25 -22.57 27.44
C GLU A 77 -6.64 -22.63 26.77
N ILE A 78 -6.64 -23.09 25.52
CA ILE A 78 -7.69 -23.86 24.84
C ILE A 78 -9.12 -23.33 24.97
N ILE A 79 -9.61 -22.63 23.93
CA ILE A 79 -10.91 -22.97 23.31
C ILE A 79 -10.74 -22.93 21.79
N SER A 80 -10.88 -24.11 21.21
CA SER A 80 -11.06 -24.36 19.78
C SER A 80 -12.25 -23.56 19.25
N SER A 81 -11.99 -22.57 18.40
CA SER A 81 -12.98 -22.16 17.39
C SER A 81 -12.25 -21.96 16.08
N ARG A 82 -12.48 -22.86 15.12
CA ARG A 82 -12.09 -22.68 13.72
C ARG A 82 -12.78 -21.43 13.17
N SER A 83 -12.16 -20.26 13.35
CA SER A 83 -12.50 -19.08 12.56
C SER A 83 -11.62 -19.10 11.32
N SER A 84 -12.09 -19.79 10.29
CA SER A 84 -11.50 -19.72 8.95
C SER A 84 -11.85 -18.36 8.33
N PHE A 85 -11.32 -17.27 8.88
CA PHE A 85 -11.37 -15.96 8.21
C PHE A 85 -10.12 -15.76 7.37
N VAL A 86 -9.91 -16.67 6.41
CA VAL A 86 -9.03 -16.39 5.29
C VAL A 86 -9.90 -15.68 4.27
N TYR A 87 -9.82 -14.36 4.24
CA TYR A 87 -10.43 -13.57 3.17
C TYR A 87 -9.63 -13.87 1.89
N ALA A 88 -10.03 -14.91 1.17
CA ALA A 88 -9.48 -15.23 -0.13
C ALA A 88 -9.90 -14.11 -1.09
N LEU A 89 -9.00 -13.16 -1.32
CA LEU A 89 -9.14 -12.20 -2.40
C LEU A 89 -9.28 -12.99 -3.71
N PRO A 90 -10.37 -12.86 -4.47
CA PRO A 90 -10.43 -13.44 -5.80
C PRO A 90 -9.40 -12.71 -6.66
N LEU A 91 -8.30 -13.40 -6.97
CA LEU A 91 -7.30 -12.92 -7.91
C LEU A 91 -7.95 -12.88 -9.30
N MET A 92 -8.22 -11.68 -9.82
CA MET A 92 -8.64 -11.48 -11.20
C MET A 92 -7.45 -11.75 -12.12
N ILE A 93 -7.28 -13.00 -12.55
CA ILE A 93 -6.26 -13.35 -13.55
C ILE A 93 -6.78 -12.88 -14.90
N ILE A 94 -6.21 -11.80 -15.43
CA ILE A 94 -6.46 -11.37 -16.81
C ILE A 94 -5.67 -12.31 -17.72
N THR A 95 -6.31 -13.37 -18.22
CA THR A 95 -5.73 -14.19 -19.29
C THR A 95 -5.94 -13.45 -20.62
N SER A 96 -4.95 -12.71 -21.08
CA SER A 96 -4.93 -12.24 -22.46
C SER A 96 -4.63 -13.43 -23.37
N GLY A 97 -5.66 -14.03 -23.97
CA GLY A 97 -5.48 -15.02 -25.03
C GLY A 97 -4.83 -14.34 -26.23
N ARG A 98 -3.57 -14.66 -26.53
CA ARG A 98 -2.98 -14.26 -27.80
C ARG A 98 -3.68 -15.04 -28.90
N HIS A 99 -4.45 -14.34 -29.73
CA HIS A 99 -5.07 -14.93 -30.91
C HIS A 99 -3.98 -15.06 -31.98
N TYR A 100 -3.48 -16.27 -32.18
CA TYR A 100 -2.60 -16.57 -33.31
C TYR A 100 -3.46 -16.99 -34.49
N ILE A 101 -3.16 -16.46 -35.68
CA ILE A 101 -3.76 -16.96 -36.91
C ILE A 101 -3.18 -18.36 -37.14
N PRO A 102 -3.99 -19.42 -37.23
CA PRO A 102 -3.49 -20.75 -37.54
C PRO A 102 -2.93 -20.73 -38.97
N PHE A 103 -1.62 -20.88 -39.11
CA PHE A 103 -0.99 -21.12 -40.41
C PHE A 103 -1.38 -22.53 -40.85
N ASN A 104 -2.15 -22.63 -41.95
CA ASN A 104 -2.48 -23.91 -42.55
C ASN A 104 -1.42 -24.26 -43.61
N PRO A 105 -0.44 -25.14 -43.32
CA PRO A 105 0.60 -25.49 -44.29
C PRO A 105 0.06 -26.28 -45.49
N ALA A 106 -1.19 -26.75 -45.44
CA ALA A 106 -1.82 -27.52 -46.51
C ALA A 106 -2.66 -26.68 -47.48
N ALA A 107 -2.74 -25.35 -47.29
CA ALA A 107 -3.40 -24.50 -48.27
C ALA A 107 -2.49 -24.37 -49.51
N PRO A 108 -2.91 -24.81 -50.71
CA PRO A 108 -2.14 -24.59 -51.93
C PRO A 108 -2.03 -23.08 -52.17
N VAL A 109 -0.79 -22.59 -52.21
CA VAL A 109 -0.51 -21.20 -52.58
C VAL A 109 -0.42 -21.16 -54.10
N ASP A 110 -1.26 -20.37 -54.74
CA ASP A 110 -1.15 -20.13 -56.18
C ASP A 110 0.20 -19.46 -56.46
N ARG A 111 1.12 -20.22 -57.05
CA ARG A 111 2.42 -19.71 -57.48
C ARG A 111 2.43 -19.73 -58.99
N ALA A 112 2.59 -18.55 -59.58
CA ALA A 112 2.91 -18.43 -61.00
C ALA A 112 4.22 -19.19 -61.27
N SER A 113 4.11 -20.40 -61.83
CA SER A 113 5.27 -21.16 -62.28
C SER A 113 5.70 -20.61 -63.64
N THR A 114 6.81 -19.89 -63.68
CA THR A 114 7.51 -19.66 -64.95
C THR A 114 8.19 -20.96 -65.35
N PHE A 115 7.92 -21.48 -66.55
CA PHE A 115 8.63 -22.63 -67.11
C PHE A 115 10.13 -22.35 -67.07
N PHE A 116 10.84 -23.06 -66.20
CA PHE A 116 12.28 -22.93 -66.04
C PHE A 116 12.95 -23.49 -67.31
N HIS A 117 13.58 -22.62 -68.09
CA HIS A 117 14.42 -23.03 -69.20
C HIS A 117 15.87 -23.01 -68.70
N PRO A 118 16.55 -24.16 -68.62
CA PRO A 118 17.98 -24.17 -68.30
C PRO A 118 18.76 -23.45 -69.41
N PRO A 119 19.85 -22.75 -69.09
CA PRO A 119 20.69 -22.12 -70.11
C PRO A 119 21.33 -23.19 -71.00
N ASN A 120 21.22 -23.03 -72.31
CA ASN A 120 21.95 -23.83 -73.28
C ASN A 120 23.41 -23.35 -73.32
N CYS A 121 24.36 -24.29 -73.26
CA CYS A 121 25.80 -24.07 -73.36
C CYS A 121 26.21 -23.44 -74.70
#